data_AF-A0A9E5WY17-F1
#
_entry.id   AF-A0A9E5WY17-F1
#
_cell.length_a   1.000
_cell.length_b   1.000
_cell.length_c   1.000
_cell.angle_alpha   90.00
_cell.angle_beta   90.00
_cell.angle_gamma   90.00
#
_symmetry.space_group_name_H-M   'P 1'
#
loop_
_entity.id
_entity.type
_entity.pdbx_description
1 polymer ?
#
loop_
_entity_poly.entity_id
_entity_poly.type
_entity_poly.pdbx_seq_one_letter_code
_entity_poly.pdbx_strand_id
1 'polypeptide(L)' 'MNALDQQKRKAAIKGLINIAIIEGFVLLAVVGVYLYTGKLIHLVGGVIGSTLIFAPMFLRWSRAHGAAMKARPNSDAARN' A
#
# COMPACT_ATOMS: atom_id res chain seq x y z
N MET A 1 23.61 -10.41 -1.22
CA MET A 1 22.18 -10.38 -1.59
C MET A 1 22.03 -10.85 -3.04
N ASN A 2 21.28 -11.92 -3.31
CA ASN A 2 21.10 -12.45 -4.67
C ASN A 2 20.32 -11.47 -5.55
N ALA A 3 20.69 -11.35 -6.83
CA ALA A 3 19.99 -10.51 -7.81
C ALA A 3 18.48 -10.83 -7.89
N LEU A 4 18.13 -12.11 -7.70
CA LEU A 4 16.74 -12.60 -7.63
C LEU A 4 15.95 -12.00 -6.44
N ASP A 5 16.58 -11.78 -5.29
CA ASP A 5 15.90 -11.21 -4.12
C ASP A 5 15.63 -9.71 -4.29
N GLN A 6 16.57 -9.00 -4.93
CA GLN A 6 16.35 -7.60 -5.28
C GLN A 6 15.23 -7.43 -6.30
N GLN A 7 15.14 -8.33 -7.28
CA GLN A 7 14.08 -8.29 -8.31
C GLN A 7 12.69 -8.57 -7.70
N LYS A 8 12.59 -9.55 -6.80
CA LYS A 8 11.36 -9.85 -6.04
C LYS A 8 10.92 -8.68 -5.15
N ARG A 9 11.86 -8.01 -4.48
CA ARG A 9 11.57 -6.80 -3.69
C ARG A 9 11.11 -5.63 -4.56
N LYS A 10 11.78 -5.37 -5.70
CA LYS A 10 11.36 -4.32 -6.63
C LYS A 10 9.94 -4.56 -7.15
N ALA A 11 9.60 -5.80 -7.47
CA ALA A 11 8.24 -6.16 -7.88
C ALA A 11 7.22 -5.95 -6.76
N ALA A 12 7.53 -6.35 -5.53
CA ALA A 12 6.69 -6.12 -4.36
C ALA A 12 6.44 -4.63 -4.11
N ILE A 13 7.50 -3.81 -4.15
CA ILE A 13 7.43 -2.36 -3.96
C ILE A 13 6.61 -1.70 -5.09
N LYS A 14 6.85 -2.09 -6.35
CA LYS A 14 6.07 -1.57 -7.49
C LYS A 14 4.57 -1.89 -7.34
N GLY A 15 4.24 -3.10 -6.88
CA GLY A 15 2.86 -3.48 -6.58
C GLY A 15 2.24 -2.61 -5.48
N LEU A 16 2.97 -2.35 -4.39
CA LEU A 16 2.49 -1.49 -3.30
C LEU A 16 2.26 -0.05 -3.77
N ILE A 17 3.24 0.51 -4.49
CA ILE A 17 3.14 1.88 -5.01
C ILE A 17 1.92 2.02 -5.91
N ASN A 18 1.65 1.03 -6.76
CA ASN A 18 0.47 1.07 -7.63
C ASN A 18 -0.84 1.07 -6.82
N ILE A 19 -0.92 0.26 -5.76
CA ILE A 19 -2.08 0.25 -4.85
C ILE A 19 -2.24 1.62 -4.19
N ALA A 20 -1.15 2.19 -3.66
CA ALA A 20 -1.15 3.48 -2.98
C ALA A 20 -1.51 4.66 -3.90
N ILE A 21 -1.05 4.65 -5.16
CA ILE A 21 -1.40 5.67 -6.14
C ILE A 21 -2.90 5.64 -6.41
N ILE A 22 -3.47 4.45 -6.65
CA ILE A 22 -4.90 4.30 -6.93
C ILE A 22 -5.72 4.72 -5.69
N GLU A 23 -5.32 4.29 -4.50
CA GLU A 23 -5.97 4.70 -3.24
C GLU A 23 -5.91 6.22 -3.05
N GLY A 24 -4.76 6.84 -3.33
CA GLY A 24 -4.58 8.29 -3.29
C GLY A 24 -5.54 9.04 -4.21
N PHE A 25 -5.71 8.57 -5.46
CA PHE A 25 -6.71 9.15 -6.38
C PHE A 25 -8.14 9.00 -5.86
N VAL A 26 -8.48 7.86 -5.29
CA VAL A 26 -9.81 7.62 -4.70
C VAL A 26 -10.06 8.57 -3.53
N LEU A 27 -9.10 8.72 -2.62
CA LEU A 27 -9.23 9.63 -1.48
C LEU A 27 -9.33 11.09 -1.92
N LEU A 28 -8.57 11.51 -2.94
CA LEU A 28 -8.71 12.84 -3.54
C LEU A 28 -10.10 13.06 -4.13
N ALA A 29 -10.66 12.06 -4.82
CA ALA A 29 -12.02 12.15 -5.34
C ALA A 29 -13.05 12.26 -4.20
N VAL A 30 -12.90 11.47 -3.12
CA VAL A 30 -13.76 11.54 -1.93
C VAL A 30 -13.71 12.93 -1.29
N VAL A 31 -12.50 13.49 -1.11
CA VAL A 31 -12.32 14.85 -0.58
C VAL A 31 -12.94 15.88 -1.53
N GLY A 32 -12.76 15.73 -2.85
CA GLY A 32 -13.37 16.60 -3.86
C GLY A 32 -14.90 16.59 -3.79
N VAL A 33 -15.53 15.42 -3.66
CA VAL A 33 -16.98 15.28 -3.49
C VAL A 33 -17.44 15.91 -2.17
N TYR A 34 -16.68 15.74 -1.09
CA TYR A 34 -16.97 16.40 0.19
C TYR A 34 -16.93 17.92 0.06
N LEU A 35 -15.88 18.48 -0.55
CA LEU A 35 -15.76 19.93 -0.75
C LEU A 35 -16.85 20.49 -1.67
N TYR A 36 -17.27 19.72 -2.68
CA TYR A 36 -18.35 20.11 -3.60
C TYR A 36 -19.72 20.09 -2.93
N THR A 37 -20.01 19.08 -2.11
CA THR A 37 -21.34 18.90 -1.50
C THR A 37 -21.48 19.55 -0.13
N GLY A 38 -20.39 19.84 0.56
CA GLY A 38 -20.35 20.33 1.94
C GLY A 38 -20.87 19.34 2.99
N LYS A 39 -21.20 18.10 2.59
CA LYS A 39 -21.83 17.12 3.47
C LYS A 39 -20.79 16.12 3.99
N LEU A 40 -20.58 16.13 5.30
CA LEU A 40 -19.63 15.24 5.98
C LEU A 40 -19.87 13.75 5.69
N ILE A 41 -21.11 13.36 5.39
CA ILE A 41 -21.45 11.97 5.08
C ILE A 41 -20.74 11.43 3.83
N HIS A 42 -20.43 12.27 2.84
CA HIS A 42 -19.67 11.84 1.65
C HIS A 42 -18.21 11.59 1.99
N LEU A 43 -17.63 12.36 2.90
CA LEU A 43 -16.27 12.14 3.38
C LEU A 43 -16.19 10.83 4.17
N VAL A 44 -17.05 10.68 5.18
CA VAL A 44 -17.06 9.50 6.04
C VAL A 44 -17.41 8.24 5.26
N GLY A 45 -18.47 8.29 4.45
CA GLY A 45 -18.88 7.16 3.60
C GLY A 45 -17.82 6.80 2.57
N GLY A 46 -17.18 7.80 1.95
CA GLY A 46 -16.10 7.59 0.99
C GLY A 46 -14.86 6.95 1.61
N VAL A 47 -14.45 7.38 2.81
CA VAL A 47 -13.31 6.79 3.55
C VAL A 47 -13.61 5.36 4.01
N ILE A 48 -14.82 5.10 4.52
CA ILE A 48 -15.24 3.74 4.90
C ILE A 48 -15.26 2.84 3.65
N GLY A 49 -15.86 3.32 2.56
CA GLY A 49 -15.92 2.62 1.29
C GLY A 49 -14.54 2.31 0.71
N SER A 50 -13.62 3.28 0.70
CA SER A 50 -12.24 3.07 0.23
C SER A 50 -11.54 2.04 1.10
N THR A 51 -11.66 2.13 2.42
CA THR A 51 -11.04 1.19 3.36
C THR A 51 -11.52 -0.23 3.13
N LEU A 52 -12.81 -0.45 2.89
CA LEU A 52 -13.37 -1.78 2.61
C LEU A 52 -12.81 -2.42 1.33
N ILE A 53 -12.38 -1.61 0.36
CA ILE A 53 -11.78 -2.07 -0.90
C ILE A 53 -10.27 -2.28 -0.76
N PHE A 54 -9.56 -1.28 -0.23
CA PHE A 54 -8.09 -1.27 -0.19
C PHE A 54 -7.53 -2.10 0.96
N ALA A 55 -8.21 -2.24 2.10
CA ALA A 55 -7.76 -3.08 3.20
C ALA A 55 -7.56 -4.57 2.81
N PRO A 56 -8.52 -5.26 2.16
CA PRO A 56 -8.30 -6.65 1.73
C PRO A 56 -7.24 -6.75 0.63
N MET A 57 -7.11 -5.75 -0.25
CA MET A 57 -6.04 -5.70 -1.25
C MET A 57 -4.66 -5.59 -0.60
N PHE A 58 -4.51 -4.69 0.37
CA PHE A 58 -3.28 -4.50 1.13
C PHE A 58 -2.94 -5.74 1.95
N LEU A 59 -3.92 -6.37 2.60
CA LEU A 59 -3.72 -7.63 3.33
C LEU A 59 -3.25 -8.75 2.41
N ARG A 60 -3.83 -8.87 1.21
CA ARG A 60 -3.41 -9.88 0.23
C ARG A 60 -1.99 -9.63 -0.25
N TRP A 61 -1.65 -8.38 -0.56
CA TRP A 61 -0.30 -8.00 -0.95
C TRP A 61 0.70 -8.22 0.20
N SER A 62 0.33 -7.88 1.43
CA SER A 62 1.16 -8.04 2.65
C SER A 62 1.44 -9.51 2.93
N ARG A 63 0.46 -10.40 2.76
CA ARG A 63 0.70 -11.86 2.87
C ARG A 63 1.63 -12.37 1.78
N ALA A 64 1.48 -11.89 0.55
CA ALA A 64 2.29 -12.34 -0.59
C ALA A 64 3.74 -11.82 -0.55
N HIS A 65 3.97 -10.62 -0.03
CA HIS A 65 5.26 -9.93 -0.12
C HIS A 65 5.89 -9.60 1.24
N GLY A 66 5.17 -9.76 2.35
CA GLY A 66 5.64 -9.46 3.70
C GLY A 66 6.86 -10.29 4.09
N ALA A 67 6.95 -11.55 3.67
CA ALA A 67 8.13 -12.39 3.87
C ALA A 67 9.37 -11.85 3.13
N ALA A 68 9.20 -11.38 1.89
CA ALA A 68 10.28 -10.80 1.10
C ALA A 68 10.79 -9.45 1.65
N MET A 69 9.95 -8.75 2.42
CA MET A 69 10.30 -7.48 3.07
C MET A 69 10.84 -7.67 4.50
N LYS A 70 10.54 -8.80 5.15
CA LYS A 70 11.04 -9.12 6.51
C LYS A 70 12.53 -9.46 6.57
N ALA A 71 13.15 -9.78 5.43
CA ALA A 71 14.60 -10.01 5.38
C ALA A 71 15.32 -8.67 5.59
N ARG A 72 15.68 -8.39 6.85
CA ARG A 72 16.61 -7.32 7.19
C ARG A 72 17.98 -7.61 6.55
N PRO A 73 18.63 -6.62 5.95
CA PRO A 73 20.01 -6.73 5.47
C PRO A 73 20.99 -6.49 6.62
N ASN A 74 20.93 -7.28 7.70
CA ASN A 74 21.75 -6.97 8.89
C ASN A 74 22.20 -8.19 9.70
N SER A 75 22.78 -9.18 9.01
CA SER A 75 23.40 -10.35 9.68
C SER A 75 24.86 -10.59 9.30
N ASP A 76 25.42 -9.85 8.33
CA ASP A 76 26.77 -10.12 7.81
C ASP A 76 27.80 -9.06 8.23
N ALA A 77 27.41 -8.01 8.95
CA ALA A 77 28.32 -6.94 9.40
C ALA A 77 28.91 -7.16 10.81
N ALA A 78 28.68 -8.32 11.44
CA ALA A 78 29.17 -8.66 12.78
C ALA A 78 30.14 -9.85 12.82
N ARG A 79 30.75 -10.17 11.68
CA ARG A 79 31.85 -11.14 11.56
C ARG A 79 32.89 -10.59 10.59
N ASN A 80 33.74 -9.68 11.08
CA ASN A 80 35.16 -9.53 10.74
C ASN A 80 35.74 -8.42 11.60
#